data_AF-A0A955WMS0-F1
#
_entry.id   AF-A0A955WMS0-F1
#
_cell.length_a   1.000
_cell.length_b   1.000
_cell.length_c   1.000
_cell.angle_alpha   90.00
_cell.angle_beta   90.00
_cell.angle_gamma   90.00
#
_symmetry.space_group_name_H-M   'P 1'
#
loop_
_entity.id
_entity.type
_entity.pdbx_description
1 polymer ?
#
loop_
_entity_poly.entity_id
_entity_poly.type
_entity_poly.pdbx_seq_one_letter_code
_entity_poly.pdbx_strand_id
1 'polypeptide(L)'
;MLLRTLLLLLIVPTVARAQRDATLEAFERLEELLEMRQGDGQLDPKAVLPTILVSATPRYEASAGWFGTRALQVLVRAFGTDGVRLCEACMTLRTEVTGSGLVQSSGPIGLDEVVRLDDLYRGEGERARSGVWLDETQSGLAIRIVDLRNGRVIFAQVVDPNLRSYTGTARSFRLAAEVERRARGESISHAFFDAAVYPGQHISLEWADQWGDTNANLAGFVFSAFDPVAGLGGSYHRVLEWQHITVGGQVIVSLPTAVANGIADADID
;
A
#
# COMPACT_ATOMS: atom_id res chain seq x y z
N MET A 1 -33.12 -45.70 -15.02
CA MET A 1 -33.22 -44.56 -14.09
C MET A 1 -32.16 -44.56 -12.98
N LEU A 2 -31.50 -45.69 -12.65
CA LEU A 2 -30.43 -45.76 -11.62
C LEU A 2 -29.08 -45.09 -12.00
N LEU A 3 -28.79 -44.89 -13.29
CA LEU A 3 -27.50 -44.34 -13.73
C LEU A 3 -27.39 -42.81 -13.57
N ARG A 4 -28.54 -42.10 -13.52
CA ARG A 4 -28.57 -40.63 -13.38
C ARG A 4 -28.34 -40.16 -11.94
N THR A 5 -28.67 -41.00 -10.95
CA THR A 5 -28.47 -40.68 -9.52
C THR A 5 -27.04 -40.89 -9.05
N LEU A 6 -26.28 -41.78 -9.70
CA LEU A 6 -24.89 -42.06 -9.35
C LEU A 6 -23.92 -40.94 -9.80
N LEU A 7 -24.27 -40.20 -10.86
CA LEU A 7 -23.40 -39.15 -11.41
C LEU A 7 -23.45 -37.84 -10.59
N LEU A 8 -24.55 -37.58 -9.86
CA LEU A 8 -24.65 -36.40 -8.98
C LEU A 8 -23.88 -36.55 -7.66
N LEU A 9 -23.56 -37.78 -7.23
CA LEU A 9 -22.86 -38.04 -5.97
C LEU A 9 -21.33 -37.93 -6.07
N LEU A 10 -20.78 -37.83 -7.28
CA LEU A 10 -19.33 -37.74 -7.51
C LEU A 10 -18.81 -36.29 -7.62
N ILE A 11 -19.66 -35.28 -7.44
CA ILE A 11 -19.30 -33.86 -7.64
C ILE A 11 -18.92 -33.14 -6.32
N VAL A 12 -18.95 -33.80 -5.16
CA VAL A 12 -18.65 -33.16 -3.85
C VAL A 12 -17.72 -34.08 -3.06
N PRO A 13 -16.44 -33.75 -2.78
CA PRO A 13 -16.00 -32.58 -2.00
C PRO A 13 -14.64 -31.97 -2.44
N THR A 14 -14.21 -32.14 -3.69
CA THR A 14 -12.84 -31.73 -4.15
C THR A 14 -12.59 -30.22 -4.02
N VAL A 15 -13.63 -29.40 -4.16
CA VAL A 15 -13.53 -27.95 -4.09
C VAL A 15 -13.12 -27.46 -2.69
N ALA A 16 -13.57 -28.12 -1.62
CA ALA A 16 -13.25 -27.71 -0.25
C ALA A 16 -11.79 -27.98 0.13
N ARG A 17 -11.18 -29.04 -0.42
CA ARG A 17 -9.75 -29.35 -0.17
C ARG A 17 -8.82 -28.40 -0.92
N ALA A 18 -9.11 -28.12 -2.19
CA ALA A 18 -8.31 -27.18 -2.99
C ALA A 18 -8.24 -25.77 -2.37
N GLN A 19 -9.30 -25.34 -1.67
CA GLN A 19 -9.36 -24.02 -1.02
C GLN A 19 -8.56 -23.95 0.30
N ARG A 20 -8.52 -25.04 1.08
CA ARG A 20 -7.71 -25.12 2.30
C ARG A 20 -6.22 -25.05 1.98
N ASP A 21 -5.77 -25.83 1.01
CA ASP A 21 -4.36 -25.89 0.63
C ASP A 21 -3.88 -24.54 0.08
N ALA A 22 -4.69 -23.88 -0.75
CA ALA A 22 -4.41 -22.54 -1.25
C ALA A 22 -4.31 -21.48 -0.12
N THR A 23 -5.15 -21.58 0.91
CA THR A 23 -5.11 -20.63 2.04
C THR A 23 -3.87 -20.86 2.91
N LEU A 24 -3.48 -22.12 3.13
CA LEU A 24 -2.26 -22.46 3.85
C LEU A 24 -1.01 -21.97 3.09
N GLU A 25 -0.96 -22.20 1.78
CA GLU A 25 0.12 -21.70 0.93
C GLU A 25 0.15 -20.16 0.92
N ALA A 26 -1.01 -19.50 0.87
CA ALA A 26 -1.08 -18.04 0.99
C ALA A 26 -0.55 -17.52 2.33
N PHE A 27 -0.75 -18.25 3.44
CA PHE A 27 -0.14 -17.91 4.74
C PHE A 27 1.38 -18.07 4.72
N GLU A 28 1.90 -19.11 4.09
CA GLU A 28 3.35 -19.31 3.91
C GLU A 28 3.95 -18.16 3.08
N ARG A 29 3.30 -17.80 1.96
CA ARG A 29 3.69 -16.63 1.15
C ARG A 29 3.61 -15.32 1.92
N LEU A 30 2.62 -15.17 2.80
CA LEU A 30 2.49 -13.98 3.65
C LEU A 30 3.64 -13.90 4.66
N GLU A 31 4.02 -15.02 5.27
CA GLU A 31 5.17 -15.11 6.18
C GLU A 31 6.47 -14.69 5.47
N GLU A 32 6.79 -15.32 4.33
CA GLU A 32 7.94 -14.97 3.48
C GLU A 32 7.94 -13.49 3.09
N LEU A 33 6.77 -12.97 2.71
CA LEU A 33 6.60 -11.59 2.30
C LEU A 33 6.86 -10.61 3.45
N LEU A 34 6.30 -10.86 4.64
CA LEU A 34 6.51 -9.98 5.79
C LEU A 34 7.99 -9.95 6.19
N GLU A 35 8.65 -11.11 6.21
CA GLU A 35 10.09 -11.21 6.48
C GLU A 35 10.93 -10.43 5.46
N MET A 36 10.66 -10.62 4.16
CA MET A 36 11.35 -9.90 3.10
C MET A 36 11.14 -8.38 3.22
N ARG A 37 9.92 -7.92 3.49
CA ARG A 37 9.63 -6.48 3.61
C ARG A 37 10.29 -5.84 4.82
N GLN A 38 10.45 -6.58 5.91
CA GLN A 38 11.25 -6.13 7.05
C GLN A 38 12.73 -6.06 6.68
N GLY A 39 13.26 -7.09 6.00
CA GLY A 39 14.65 -7.14 5.54
C GLY A 39 15.03 -6.00 4.60
N ASP A 40 14.12 -5.63 3.70
CA ASP A 40 14.30 -4.51 2.76
C ASP A 40 13.98 -3.13 3.36
N GLY A 41 13.59 -3.06 4.64
CA GLY A 41 13.23 -1.81 5.34
C GLY A 41 11.90 -1.18 4.92
N GLN A 42 11.12 -1.84 4.05
CA GLN A 42 9.80 -1.34 3.62
C GLN A 42 8.71 -1.54 4.68
N LEU A 43 8.97 -2.39 5.67
CA LEU A 43 8.13 -2.59 6.84
C LEU A 43 8.98 -2.42 8.10
N ASP A 44 9.14 -1.18 8.56
CA ASP A 44 9.93 -0.88 9.75
C ASP A 44 9.23 -1.43 11.02
N PRO A 45 9.85 -2.39 11.75
CA PRO A 45 9.28 -2.92 12.97
C PRO A 45 9.00 -1.84 14.02
N LYS A 46 9.75 -0.73 14.04
CA LYS A 46 9.52 0.39 14.99
C LYS A 46 8.23 1.16 14.68
N ALA A 47 7.80 1.16 13.43
CA ALA A 47 6.55 1.78 13.01
C ALA A 47 5.33 0.88 13.29
N VAL A 48 5.54 -0.44 13.37
CA VAL A 48 4.49 -1.45 13.54
C VAL A 48 4.31 -1.86 15.01
N LEU A 49 5.41 -2.10 15.75
CA LEU A 49 5.33 -2.73 17.07
C LEU A 49 5.20 -1.72 18.22
N PRO A 50 4.40 -2.02 19.26
CA PRO A 50 3.58 -3.23 19.42
C PRO A 50 2.35 -3.23 18.51
N THR A 51 1.98 -4.41 17.97
CA THR A 51 0.82 -4.54 17.08
C THR A 51 -0.26 -5.44 17.67
N ILE A 52 -1.52 -5.18 17.31
CA ILE A 52 -2.66 -6.02 17.69
C ILE A 52 -3.32 -6.66 16.47
N LEU A 53 -3.65 -7.95 16.55
CA LEU A 53 -4.51 -8.61 15.59
C LEU A 53 -5.96 -8.24 15.90
N VAL A 54 -6.54 -7.39 15.05
CA VAL A 54 -7.87 -6.81 15.21
C VAL A 54 -8.94 -7.73 14.64
N SER A 55 -8.72 -8.27 13.44
CA SER A 55 -9.61 -9.25 12.81
C SER A 55 -8.84 -10.34 12.09
N ALA A 56 -9.37 -11.56 12.14
CA ALA A 56 -8.95 -12.69 11.33
C ALA A 56 -10.20 -13.38 10.80
N THR A 57 -10.69 -12.91 9.65
CA THR A 57 -12.01 -13.29 9.11
C THR A 57 -11.86 -14.44 8.12
N PRO A 58 -12.27 -15.67 8.48
CA PRO A 58 -12.38 -16.75 7.50
C PRO A 58 -13.55 -16.47 6.57
N ARG A 59 -13.40 -16.82 5.29
CA ARG A 59 -14.46 -16.80 4.28
C ARG A 59 -15.16 -18.15 4.22
N TYR A 60 -14.43 -19.23 4.49
CA TYR A 60 -14.92 -20.59 4.34
C TYR A 60 -15.16 -21.27 5.69
N GLU A 61 -16.19 -22.11 5.76
CA GLU A 61 -16.46 -22.89 6.98
C GLU A 61 -15.31 -23.84 7.33
N ALA A 62 -14.62 -24.37 6.30
CA ALA A 62 -13.47 -25.26 6.46
C ALA A 62 -12.24 -24.57 7.08
N SER A 63 -12.13 -23.23 7.00
CA SER A 63 -11.04 -22.45 7.59
C SER A 63 -11.38 -21.89 8.98
N ALA A 64 -12.66 -21.80 9.32
CA ALA A 64 -13.13 -21.11 10.53
C ALA A 64 -12.49 -21.59 11.84
N GLY A 65 -12.20 -22.89 11.97
CA GLY A 65 -11.61 -23.45 13.18
C GLY A 65 -10.11 -23.21 13.37
N TRP A 66 -9.37 -22.78 12.33
CA TRP A 66 -7.91 -22.66 12.39
C TRP A 66 -7.35 -21.35 11.83
N PHE A 67 -8.14 -20.58 11.08
CA PHE A 67 -7.69 -19.36 10.40
C PHE A 67 -7.10 -18.32 11.36
N GLY A 68 -7.82 -17.99 12.44
CA GLY A 68 -7.36 -17.02 13.44
C GLY A 68 -6.05 -17.43 14.12
N THR A 69 -5.94 -18.71 14.50
CA THR A 69 -4.72 -19.26 15.09
C THR A 69 -3.54 -19.21 14.13
N ARG A 70 -3.77 -19.55 12.85
CA ARG A 70 -2.72 -19.50 11.83
C ARG A 70 -2.28 -18.06 11.54
N ALA A 71 -3.23 -17.13 11.46
CA ALA A 71 -2.96 -15.70 11.32
C ALA A 71 -2.08 -15.17 12.45
N LEU A 72 -2.42 -15.48 13.71
CA LEU A 72 -1.62 -15.10 14.86
C LEU A 72 -0.21 -15.71 14.82
N GLN A 73 -0.09 -16.99 14.47
CA GLN A 73 1.21 -17.67 14.33
C GLN A 73 2.11 -16.98 13.30
N VAL A 74 1.59 -16.65 12.12
CA VAL A 74 2.36 -15.96 11.07
C VAL A 74 2.83 -14.59 11.56
N LEU A 75 1.96 -13.82 12.23
CA LEU A 75 2.34 -12.52 12.78
C LEU A 75 3.40 -12.65 13.88
N VAL A 76 3.26 -13.62 14.79
CA VAL A 76 4.24 -13.87 15.85
C VAL A 76 5.59 -14.29 15.29
N ARG A 77 5.63 -15.08 14.21
CA ARG A 77 6.89 -15.43 13.53
C ARG A 77 7.52 -14.21 12.86
N ALA A 78 6.72 -13.39 12.19
CA ALA A 78 7.19 -12.20 11.50
C ALA A 78 7.67 -11.10 12.46
N PHE A 79 6.99 -10.89 13.60
CA PHE A 79 7.20 -9.73 14.46
C PHE A 79 7.71 -10.05 15.88
N GLY A 80 7.84 -11.32 16.23
CA GLY A 80 8.21 -11.78 17.56
C GLY A 80 7.01 -11.96 18.50
N THR A 81 7.21 -12.76 19.55
CA THR A 81 6.17 -13.11 20.53
C THR A 81 5.68 -11.92 21.34
N ASP A 82 6.59 -11.01 21.69
CA ASP A 82 6.28 -9.90 22.62
C ASP A 82 5.69 -8.69 21.88
N GLY A 83 5.82 -8.67 20.55
CA GLY A 83 5.36 -7.57 19.69
C GLY A 83 3.92 -7.71 19.20
N VAL A 84 3.30 -8.89 19.34
CA VAL A 84 1.98 -9.18 18.77
C VAL A 84 1.00 -9.59 19.87
N ARG A 85 -0.16 -8.92 19.91
CA ARG A 85 -1.25 -9.23 20.84
C ARG A 85 -2.53 -9.54 20.08
N LEU A 86 -3.38 -10.41 20.62
CA LEU A 86 -4.70 -10.70 20.06
C LEU A 86 -5.75 -9.77 20.69
N CYS A 87 -6.49 -9.02 19.89
CA CYS A 87 -7.64 -8.25 20.38
C CYS A 87 -8.92 -9.08 20.27
N GLU A 88 -9.15 -10.01 21.19
CA GLU A 88 -10.40 -10.80 21.24
C GLU A 88 -11.64 -9.91 21.34
N ALA A 89 -11.47 -8.80 22.06
CA ALA A 89 -12.46 -7.75 22.19
C ALA A 89 -12.90 -7.16 20.84
N CYS A 90 -11.99 -7.06 19.87
CA CYS A 90 -12.25 -6.49 18.55
C CYS A 90 -12.97 -7.48 17.62
N MET A 91 -12.90 -8.78 17.90
CA MET A 91 -13.48 -9.84 17.05
C MET A 91 -14.89 -10.26 17.47
N THR A 92 -15.39 -9.74 18.59
CA THR A 92 -16.71 -10.08 19.13
C THR A 92 -17.77 -9.11 18.64
N LEU A 93 -18.94 -9.64 18.25
CA LEU A 93 -20.14 -8.82 18.02
C LEU A 93 -20.54 -8.17 19.34
N ARG A 94 -20.75 -6.85 19.32
CA ARG A 94 -21.07 -6.09 20.53
C ARG A 94 -22.42 -5.40 20.44
N THR A 95 -23.11 -5.46 21.58
CA THR A 95 -24.29 -4.68 21.89
C THR A 95 -23.93 -3.82 23.09
N GLU A 96 -23.77 -2.51 22.89
CA GLU A 96 -23.46 -1.56 23.95
C GLU A 96 -24.75 -0.84 24.36
N VAL A 97 -25.01 -0.77 25.67
CA VAL A 97 -26.11 0.04 26.21
C VAL A 97 -25.56 1.42 26.51
N THR A 98 -25.87 2.38 25.66
CA THR A 98 -25.59 3.80 25.89
C THR A 98 -26.74 4.45 26.66
N GLY A 99 -26.51 5.60 27.30
CA GLY A 99 -27.55 6.37 27.98
C GLY A 99 -28.74 6.78 27.09
N SER A 100 -28.59 6.67 25.76
CA SER A 100 -29.60 6.93 24.74
C SER A 100 -30.20 5.66 24.08
N GLY A 101 -29.77 4.46 24.48
CA GLY A 101 -30.32 3.20 23.95
C GLY A 101 -29.27 2.11 23.68
N LEU A 102 -29.75 0.97 23.17
CA LEU A 102 -28.93 -0.16 22.71
C LEU A 102 -28.35 0.15 21.33
N VAL A 103 -27.03 0.21 21.22
CA VAL A 103 -26.30 0.28 19.95
C VAL A 103 -25.72 -1.11 19.68
N GLN A 104 -26.22 -1.76 18.64
CA GLN A 104 -25.64 -3.00 18.12
C GLN A 104 -24.70 -2.67 16.97
N SER A 105 -23.41 -2.88 17.16
CA SER A 105 -22.43 -2.76 16.08
C SER A 105 -22.18 -4.14 15.47
N SER A 106 -22.75 -4.35 14.27
CA SER A 106 -22.49 -5.53 13.43
C SER A 106 -21.61 -5.21 12.22
N GLY A 107 -20.96 -4.04 12.21
CA GLY A 107 -20.13 -3.56 11.12
C GLY A 107 -18.63 -3.68 11.40
N PRO A 108 -17.77 -3.32 10.42
CA PRO A 108 -16.33 -3.25 10.63
C PRO A 108 -16.02 -2.26 11.77
N ILE A 109 -15.16 -2.70 12.69
CA ILE A 109 -14.78 -1.91 13.86
C ILE A 109 -14.02 -0.64 13.44
N GLY A 110 -14.43 0.51 13.99
CA GLY A 110 -13.75 1.78 13.79
C GLY A 110 -12.37 1.80 14.45
N LEU A 111 -11.46 2.63 13.94
CA LEU A 111 -10.10 2.75 14.51
C LEU A 111 -10.11 3.32 15.93
N ASP A 112 -10.98 4.29 16.17
CA ASP A 112 -11.24 4.89 17.49
C ASP A 112 -11.71 3.83 18.49
N GLU A 113 -12.57 2.92 18.05
CA GLU A 113 -13.05 1.81 18.86
C GLU A 113 -11.94 0.80 19.14
N VAL A 114 -11.13 0.44 18.14
CA VAL A 114 -9.96 -0.44 18.34
C VAL A 114 -9.01 0.15 19.38
N VAL A 115 -8.73 1.45 19.28
CA VAL A 115 -7.90 2.19 20.25
C VAL A 115 -8.51 2.12 21.65
N ARG A 116 -9.81 2.40 21.78
CA ARG A 116 -10.52 2.34 23.06
C ARG A 116 -10.46 0.94 23.68
N LEU A 117 -10.62 -0.11 22.87
CA LEU A 117 -10.56 -1.49 23.33
C LEU A 117 -9.14 -1.90 23.75
N ASP A 118 -8.11 -1.48 23.02
CA ASP A 118 -6.72 -1.69 23.48
C ASP A 118 -6.48 -0.97 24.80
N ASP A 119 -6.90 0.29 24.95
CA ASP A 119 -6.76 1.05 26.19
C ASP A 119 -7.48 0.35 27.37
N LEU A 120 -8.65 -0.24 27.15
CA LEU A 120 -9.45 -0.89 28.19
C LEU A 120 -8.92 -2.27 28.59
N TYR A 121 -8.41 -3.06 27.64
CA TYR A 121 -8.08 -4.47 27.86
C TYR A 121 -6.58 -4.78 27.86
N ARG A 122 -5.67 -3.84 27.54
CA ARG A 122 -4.23 -4.13 27.48
C ARG A 122 -3.57 -4.41 28.83
N GLY A 123 -4.20 -4.04 29.94
CA GLY A 123 -3.57 -4.06 31.25
C GLY A 123 -2.36 -3.12 31.33
N GLU A 124 -1.21 -3.65 31.75
CA GLU A 124 0.04 -2.89 31.92
C GLU A 124 0.91 -2.84 30.64
N GLY A 125 0.49 -3.48 29.56
CA GLY A 125 1.24 -3.50 28.30
C GLY A 125 1.36 -2.13 27.65
N GLU A 126 2.37 -1.96 26.78
CA GLU A 126 2.48 -0.79 25.92
C GLU A 126 1.29 -0.68 24.96
N ARG A 127 0.86 0.54 24.67
CA ARG A 127 -0.22 0.81 23.71
C ARG A 127 0.16 0.30 22.31
N ALA A 128 -0.80 -0.32 21.62
CA ALA A 128 -0.59 -0.76 20.25
C ALA A 128 -0.31 0.45 19.33
N ARG A 129 0.75 0.37 18.53
CA ARG A 129 1.05 1.33 17.47
C ARG A 129 0.27 1.00 16.20
N SER A 130 0.12 -0.28 15.87
CA SER A 130 -0.66 -0.69 14.70
C SER A 130 -1.70 -1.76 14.99
N GLY A 131 -2.73 -1.81 14.15
CA GLY A 131 -3.71 -2.88 14.06
C GLY A 131 -3.51 -3.69 12.79
N VAL A 132 -3.78 -5.00 12.85
CA VAL A 132 -3.74 -5.92 11.72
C VAL A 132 -5.13 -6.51 11.45
N TRP A 133 -5.58 -6.42 10.20
CA TRP A 133 -6.76 -7.08 9.69
C TRP A 133 -6.33 -8.11 8.66
N LEU A 134 -6.75 -9.36 8.86
CA LEU A 134 -6.53 -10.47 7.96
C LEU A 134 -7.88 -11.04 7.52
N ASP A 135 -8.13 -11.04 6.22
CA ASP A 135 -9.37 -11.52 5.64
C ASP A 135 -9.06 -12.60 4.60
N GLU A 136 -9.74 -13.74 4.69
CA GLU A 136 -9.66 -14.77 3.65
C GLU A 136 -10.46 -14.31 2.42
N THR A 137 -9.86 -14.45 1.24
CA THR A 137 -10.45 -14.03 -0.03
C THR A 137 -10.61 -15.25 -0.95
N GLN A 138 -11.24 -15.05 -2.11
CA GLN A 138 -11.36 -16.13 -3.10
C GLN A 138 -10.02 -16.58 -3.68
N SER A 139 -9.02 -15.68 -3.67
CA SER A 139 -7.71 -15.88 -4.29
C SER A 139 -6.59 -16.16 -3.29
N GLY A 140 -6.83 -16.04 -1.99
CA GLY A 140 -5.81 -16.14 -0.95
C GLY A 140 -6.16 -15.28 0.27
N LEU A 141 -5.24 -14.44 0.72
CA LEU A 141 -5.38 -13.62 1.92
C LEU A 141 -5.28 -12.13 1.60
N ALA A 142 -6.11 -11.31 2.24
CA ALA A 142 -5.92 -9.87 2.29
C ALA A 142 -5.38 -9.50 3.67
N ILE A 143 -4.26 -8.78 3.72
CA ILE A 143 -3.69 -8.22 4.95
C ILE A 143 -3.69 -6.71 4.88
N ARG A 144 -4.03 -6.07 6.00
CA ARG A 144 -3.89 -4.63 6.22
C ARG A 144 -3.26 -4.39 7.58
N ILE A 145 -2.20 -3.59 7.63
CA ILE A 145 -1.54 -3.08 8.83
C ILE A 145 -1.74 -1.57 8.83
N VAL A 146 -2.35 -1.03 9.88
CA VAL A 146 -2.72 0.38 9.98
C VAL A 146 -2.18 0.96 11.27
N ASP A 147 -1.57 2.15 11.20
CA ASP A 147 -1.15 2.93 12.36
C ASP A 147 -2.39 3.42 13.12
N LEU A 148 -2.53 3.02 14.38
CA LEU A 148 -3.69 3.34 15.21
C LEU A 148 -3.71 4.80 15.70
N ARG A 149 -2.61 5.54 15.53
CA ARG A 149 -2.54 6.95 15.97
C ARG A 149 -3.16 7.92 14.98
N ASN A 150 -3.06 7.60 13.69
CA ASN A 150 -3.47 8.51 12.60
C ASN A 150 -4.27 7.80 11.48
N GLY A 151 -4.48 6.48 11.58
CA GLY A 151 -5.21 5.71 10.58
C GLY A 151 -4.46 5.47 9.26
N ARG A 152 -3.16 5.82 9.21
CA ARG A 152 -2.34 5.61 8.02
C ARG A 152 -2.14 4.11 7.78
N VAL A 153 -2.41 3.66 6.56
CA VAL A 153 -2.12 2.29 6.15
C VAL A 153 -0.61 2.13 5.98
N ILE A 154 0.02 1.32 6.82
CA ILE A 154 1.46 1.01 6.76
C ILE A 154 1.71 -0.03 5.68
N PHE A 155 0.84 -1.04 5.60
CA PHE A 155 0.98 -2.15 4.67
C PHE A 155 -0.40 -2.67 4.29
N ALA A 156 -0.68 -2.84 3.00
CA ALA A 156 -1.93 -3.47 2.56
C ALA A 156 -1.74 -4.21 1.25
N GLN A 157 -2.01 -5.52 1.26
CA GLN A 157 -1.78 -6.39 0.10
C GLN A 157 -2.74 -7.57 0.07
N VAL A 158 -2.95 -8.10 -1.14
CA VAL A 158 -3.58 -9.40 -1.34
C VAL A 158 -2.49 -10.40 -1.74
N VAL A 159 -2.34 -11.43 -0.92
CA VAL A 159 -1.37 -12.51 -1.06
C VAL A 159 -2.11 -13.75 -1.55
N ASP A 160 -1.80 -14.16 -2.78
CA ASP A 160 -2.25 -15.41 -3.37
C ASP A 160 -1.07 -16.40 -3.46
N PRO A 161 -1.34 -17.73 -3.56
CA PRO A 161 -0.29 -18.75 -3.65
C PRO A 161 0.76 -18.49 -4.74
N ASN A 162 0.30 -17.90 -5.86
CA ASN A 162 1.10 -17.62 -7.04
C ASN A 162 1.64 -16.18 -7.12
N LEU A 163 1.42 -15.34 -6.10
CA LEU A 163 1.81 -13.92 -6.05
C LEU A 163 1.38 -13.08 -7.29
N ARG A 164 0.29 -13.47 -7.97
CA ARG A 164 -0.23 -12.72 -9.13
C ARG A 164 -0.94 -11.46 -8.67
N SER A 165 -1.81 -11.61 -7.68
CA SER A 165 -2.60 -10.52 -7.08
C SER A 165 -1.72 -9.53 -6.33
N TYR A 166 -0.56 -9.98 -5.85
CA TYR A 166 0.45 -9.16 -5.21
C TYR A 166 0.95 -8.01 -6.11
N THR A 167 1.34 -8.31 -7.36
CA THR A 167 1.90 -7.28 -8.26
C THR A 167 0.91 -6.15 -8.58
N GLY A 168 -0.37 -6.50 -8.76
CA GLY A 168 -1.43 -5.52 -8.99
C GLY A 168 -1.74 -4.67 -7.76
N THR A 169 -1.84 -5.31 -6.59
CA THR A 169 -2.18 -4.60 -5.34
C THR A 169 -1.06 -3.70 -4.83
N ALA A 170 0.20 -4.15 -4.93
CA ALA A 170 1.35 -3.33 -4.55
C ALA A 170 1.46 -2.05 -5.39
N ARG A 171 1.17 -2.12 -6.69
CA ARG A 171 1.17 -0.94 -7.58
C ARG A 171 0.07 0.04 -7.18
N SER A 172 -1.15 -0.45 -6.96
CA SER A 172 -2.29 0.39 -6.57
C SER A 172 -2.07 1.04 -5.21
N PHE A 173 -1.52 0.29 -4.24
CA PHE A 173 -1.19 0.81 -2.92
C PHE A 173 -0.15 1.94 -2.99
N ARG A 174 0.94 1.75 -3.74
CA ARG A 174 1.95 2.80 -3.94
C ARG A 174 1.37 4.05 -4.57
N LEU A 175 0.49 3.89 -5.56
CA LEU A 175 -0.15 5.04 -6.21
C LEU A 175 -1.10 5.78 -5.27
N ALA A 176 -1.88 5.07 -4.46
CA ALA A 176 -2.75 5.66 -3.45
C ALA A 176 -1.95 6.39 -2.36
N ALA A 177 -0.88 5.77 -1.85
CA ALA A 177 0.01 6.37 -0.86
C ALA A 177 0.67 7.65 -1.39
N GLU A 178 1.09 7.66 -2.66
CA GLU A 178 1.68 8.85 -3.30
C GLU A 178 0.65 9.97 -3.48
N VAL A 179 -0.60 9.65 -3.84
CA VAL A 179 -1.69 10.66 -3.92
C VAL A 179 -1.99 11.25 -2.54
N GLU A 180 -2.03 10.42 -1.49
CA GLU A 180 -2.24 10.89 -0.12
C GLU A 180 -1.09 11.78 0.36
N ARG A 181 0.15 11.39 0.07
CA ARG A 181 1.37 12.17 0.33
C ARG A 181 1.30 13.56 -0.32
N ARG A 182 0.88 13.63 -1.59
CA ARG A 182 0.63 14.90 -2.30
C ARG A 182 -0.49 15.71 -1.67
N ALA A 183 -1.60 15.08 -1.28
CA ALA A 183 -2.73 15.76 -0.64
C ALA A 183 -2.34 16.38 0.72
N ARG A 184 -1.38 15.77 1.44
CA ARG A 184 -0.80 16.33 2.68
C ARG A 184 0.25 17.42 2.43
N GLY A 185 0.63 17.69 1.18
CA GLY A 185 1.70 18.65 0.83
C GLY A 185 3.11 18.14 1.15
N GLU A 186 3.30 16.81 1.28
CA GLU A 186 4.62 16.19 1.54
C GLU A 186 5.47 16.07 0.25
N SER A 187 4.87 16.26 -0.93
CA SER A 187 5.58 16.35 -2.20
C SER A 187 6.16 17.75 -2.38
N ILE A 188 7.47 17.84 -2.62
CA ILE A 188 8.16 19.10 -2.90
C ILE A 188 8.23 19.28 -4.42
N SER A 189 7.62 20.36 -4.91
CA SER A 189 7.73 20.78 -6.30
C SER A 189 8.90 21.74 -6.45
N HIS A 190 9.73 21.50 -7.47
CA HIS A 190 10.89 22.31 -7.81
C HIS A 190 10.68 22.95 -9.18
N ALA A 191 11.15 24.18 -9.32
CA ALA A 191 11.34 24.82 -10.61
C ALA A 191 12.85 25.05 -10.81
N PHE A 192 13.44 24.47 -11.85
CA PHE A 192 14.82 24.72 -12.23
C PHE A 192 14.85 25.60 -13.47
N PHE A 193 15.79 26.55 -13.47
CA PHE A 193 16.09 27.39 -14.62
C PHE A 193 17.54 27.16 -15.00
N ASP A 194 17.78 26.76 -16.24
CA ASP A 194 19.12 26.59 -16.80
C ASP A 194 19.29 27.53 -18.00
N ALA A 195 20.48 28.10 -18.12
CA ALA A 195 20.86 28.97 -19.22
C ALA A 195 22.31 28.68 -19.59
N ALA A 196 22.52 28.07 -20.75
CA ALA A 196 23.86 27.81 -21.29
C ALA A 196 24.16 28.75 -22.45
N VAL A 197 25.40 29.27 -22.49
CA VAL A 197 25.84 30.25 -23.49
C VAL A 197 26.78 29.64 -24.54
N TYR A 198 27.52 28.57 -24.21
CA TYR A 198 28.45 27.91 -25.14
C TYR A 198 28.88 26.49 -24.72
N PRO A 199 29.07 25.53 -25.65
CA PRO A 199 28.59 25.54 -27.04
C PRO A 199 27.13 25.07 -27.12
N GLY A 200 26.28 25.80 -27.84
CA GLY A 200 24.84 25.52 -27.95
C GLY A 200 24.00 26.32 -26.96
N GLN A 201 23.61 27.54 -27.35
CA GLN A 201 22.82 28.44 -26.51
C GLN A 201 21.45 27.85 -26.24
N HIS A 202 21.09 27.75 -24.96
CA HIS A 202 19.74 27.35 -24.58
C HIS A 202 19.31 27.92 -23.25
N ILE A 203 18.01 28.08 -23.13
CA ILE A 203 17.32 28.42 -21.89
C ILE A 203 16.32 27.31 -21.65
N SER A 204 16.40 26.63 -20.51
CA SER A 204 15.42 25.64 -20.12
C SER A 204 14.78 25.98 -18.78
N LEU A 205 13.50 25.63 -18.70
CA LEU A 205 12.68 25.73 -17.52
C LEU A 205 12.13 24.33 -17.24
N GLU A 206 12.46 23.81 -16.07
CA GLU A 206 12.05 22.49 -15.62
C GLU A 206 11.12 22.64 -14.43
N TRP A 207 9.99 21.94 -14.46
CA TRP A 207 9.17 21.70 -13.27
C TRP A 207 9.24 20.23 -12.91
N ALA A 208 9.76 19.91 -11.74
CA ALA A 208 9.90 18.54 -11.27
C ALA A 208 9.35 18.36 -9.86
N ASP A 209 8.67 17.23 -9.65
CA ASP A 209 8.14 16.84 -8.35
C ASP A 209 9.02 15.77 -7.72
N GLN A 210 9.32 15.94 -6.43
CA GLN A 210 9.93 14.89 -5.60
C GLN A 210 8.92 13.81 -5.23
N TRP A 211 9.30 12.54 -5.39
CA TRP A 211 8.45 11.37 -5.14
C TRP A 211 9.16 10.19 -4.47
N GLY A 212 8.35 9.31 -3.87
CA GLY A 212 8.81 8.17 -3.08
C GLY A 212 9.05 8.48 -1.60
N ASP A 213 9.22 7.43 -0.79
CA ASP A 213 9.20 7.55 0.67
C ASP A 213 10.28 8.49 1.25
N THR A 214 11.42 8.62 0.57
CA THR A 214 12.55 9.47 0.98
C THR A 214 12.66 10.77 0.19
N ASN A 215 11.71 11.07 -0.71
CA ASN A 215 11.81 12.21 -1.63
C ASN A 215 13.08 12.23 -2.51
N ALA A 216 13.76 11.08 -2.67
CA ALA A 216 15.04 11.01 -3.36
C ALA A 216 14.94 11.02 -4.89
N ASN A 217 13.73 10.94 -5.49
CA ASN A 217 13.56 10.93 -6.94
C ASN A 217 12.79 12.18 -7.37
N LEU A 218 13.26 12.86 -8.41
CA LEU A 218 12.58 13.97 -9.06
C LEU A 218 12.19 13.52 -10.47
N ALA A 219 10.94 13.77 -10.86
CA ALA A 219 10.51 13.61 -12.23
C ALA A 219 9.69 14.83 -12.65
N GLY A 220 9.91 15.27 -13.88
CA GLY A 220 9.38 16.56 -14.30
C GLY A 220 9.20 16.71 -15.79
N PHE A 221 8.71 17.89 -16.14
CA PHE A 221 8.60 18.37 -17.51
C PHE A 221 9.64 19.47 -17.73
N VAL A 222 10.32 19.40 -18.86
CA VAL A 222 11.26 20.41 -19.32
C VAL A 222 10.67 21.11 -20.52
N PHE A 223 10.68 22.44 -20.47
CA PHE A 223 10.60 23.29 -21.63
C PHE A 223 11.99 23.82 -21.92
N SER A 224 12.48 23.70 -23.15
CA SER A 224 13.76 24.26 -23.55
C SER A 224 13.62 25.06 -24.83
N ALA A 225 14.23 26.24 -24.86
CA ALA A 225 14.41 27.05 -26.05
C ALA A 225 15.90 27.03 -26.41
N PHE A 226 16.21 26.38 -27.52
CA PHE A 226 17.49 26.51 -28.22
C PHE A 226 17.26 27.51 -29.36
N ASP A 227 18.17 28.43 -29.66
CA ASP A 227 17.98 29.25 -30.86
C ASP A 227 18.18 28.37 -32.12
N PRO A 228 17.17 28.14 -33.01
CA PRO A 228 15.80 28.67 -33.08
C PRO A 228 14.67 27.64 -32.79
N VAL A 229 14.96 26.55 -32.08
CA VAL A 229 14.08 25.42 -31.80
C VAL A 229 13.59 25.40 -30.35
N ALA A 230 12.27 25.48 -30.14
CA ALA A 230 11.64 25.12 -28.87
C ALA A 230 11.50 23.59 -28.75
N GLY A 231 11.59 23.06 -27.54
CA GLY A 231 11.46 21.65 -27.25
C GLY A 231 10.72 21.40 -25.94
N LEU A 232 9.99 20.30 -25.91
CA LEU A 232 9.31 19.79 -24.73
C LEU A 232 9.89 18.42 -24.39
N GLY A 233 10.04 18.16 -23.10
CA GLY A 233 10.74 16.99 -22.63
C GLY A 233 10.31 16.53 -21.25
N GLY A 234 10.85 15.38 -20.88
CA GLY A 234 10.78 14.86 -19.52
C GLY A 234 12.15 14.89 -18.89
N SER A 235 12.19 15.15 -17.59
CA SER A 235 13.40 15.05 -16.77
C SER A 235 13.24 13.98 -15.70
N TYR A 236 14.35 13.35 -15.36
CA TYR A 236 14.44 12.49 -14.21
C TYR A 236 15.78 12.72 -13.51
N HIS A 237 15.72 13.01 -12.22
CA HIS A 237 16.89 13.19 -11.38
C HIS A 237 16.76 12.37 -10.10
N ARG A 238 17.89 11.95 -9.54
CA ARG A 238 17.98 11.33 -8.23
C ARG A 238 18.81 12.21 -7.31
N VAL A 239 18.29 12.50 -6.13
CA VAL A 239 19.00 13.21 -5.07
C VAL A 239 19.97 12.25 -4.39
N LEU A 240 21.23 12.66 -4.31
CA LEU A 240 22.27 11.99 -3.55
C LEU A 240 22.57 12.80 -2.28
N GLU A 241 21.88 12.45 -1.19
CA GLU A 241 21.93 13.19 0.08
C GLU A 241 23.35 13.40 0.61
N TRP A 242 24.21 12.38 0.54
CA TRP A 242 25.60 12.42 1.00
C TRP A 242 26.48 13.49 0.31
N GLN A 243 26.07 13.97 -0.86
CA GLN A 243 26.81 14.96 -1.64
C GLN A 243 25.99 16.24 -1.89
N HIS A 244 24.73 16.28 -1.46
CA HIS A 244 23.78 17.37 -1.78
C HIS A 244 23.72 17.69 -3.29
N ILE A 245 23.88 16.66 -4.13
CA ILE A 245 23.82 16.78 -5.59
C ILE A 245 22.62 16.01 -6.15
N THR A 246 22.11 16.47 -7.28
CA THR A 246 21.15 15.73 -8.11
C THR A 246 21.86 15.18 -9.33
N VAL A 247 21.66 13.89 -9.62
CA VAL A 247 22.21 13.23 -10.81
C VAL A 247 21.06 12.69 -11.63
N GLY A 248 21.03 13.03 -12.91
CA GLY A 248 19.89 12.73 -13.76
C GLY A 248 20.13 13.01 -15.23
N GLY A 249 19.04 13.01 -15.97
CA GLY A 249 19.04 13.31 -17.38
C GLY A 249 17.69 13.88 -17.82
N GLN A 250 17.74 14.59 -18.93
CA GLN A 250 16.57 15.13 -19.61
C GLN A 250 16.52 14.60 -21.03
N VAL A 251 15.32 14.30 -21.51
CA VAL A 251 15.06 13.96 -22.91
C VAL A 251 14.15 15.03 -23.45
N ILE A 252 14.65 15.78 -24.43
CA ILE A 252 13.94 16.89 -25.04
C ILE A 252 13.70 16.55 -26.52
N VAL A 253 12.45 16.69 -26.95
CA VAL A 253 12.07 16.54 -28.36
C VAL A 253 11.80 17.92 -28.91
N SER A 254 12.38 18.22 -30.07
CA SER A 254 12.13 19.47 -30.78
C SER A 254 10.68 19.54 -31.24
N LEU A 255 10.05 20.71 -31.02
CA LEU A 255 8.75 20.99 -31.59
C LEU A 255 8.92 21.33 -33.07
N PRO A 256 8.10 20.74 -33.97
CA PRO A 256 8.07 21.17 -35.35
C PRO A 256 7.76 22.66 -35.43
N THR A 257 8.46 23.38 -36.32
CA THR A 257 8.30 24.83 -36.53
C THR A 257 6.85 25.26 -36.80
N ALA A 258 6.01 24.37 -37.33
CA ALA A 258 4.58 24.62 -37.54
C ALA A 258 3.77 24.80 -36.23
N VAL A 259 4.15 24.11 -35.14
CA VAL A 259 3.49 24.24 -33.84
C VAL A 259 3.95 25.52 -33.12
N ALA A 260 5.23 25.87 -33.27
CA ALA A 260 5.77 27.11 -32.72
C ALA A 260 5.11 28.36 -33.34
N ASN A 261 4.89 28.35 -34.67
CA ASN A 261 4.23 29.46 -35.37
C ASN A 261 2.74 29.56 -35.06
N GLY A 262 2.04 28.43 -34.86
CA GLY A 262 0.61 28.44 -34.50
C GLY A 262 0.31 28.99 -33.10
N ILE A 263 1.29 28.98 -32.18
CA ILE A 263 1.17 29.61 -30.85
C ILE A 263 1.49 31.10 -30.93
N ALA A 264 2.45 31.50 -31.80
CA ALA A 264 2.80 32.90 -32.01
C ALA A 264 1.69 33.70 -32.74
N ASP A 265 0.95 33.06 -33.65
CA ASP A 265 -0.19 33.69 -34.34
C ASP A 265 -1.48 33.71 -33.50
N ALA A 266 -1.54 33.01 -32.36
CA ALA A 266 -2.72 32.98 -31.49
C ALA A 266 -2.87 34.24 -30.60
N ASP A 267 -1.85 35.10 -30.54
CA ASP A 267 -1.83 36.36 -29.78
C ASP A 267 -1.94 37.61 -30.68
N ILE A 268 -2.34 37.45 -31.95
CA ILE A 268 -2.74 38.54 -32.84
C ILE A 268 -4.18 38.30 -33.33
N ASP A 269 -5.14 38.36 -32.40
CA ASP A 269 -6.51 38.87 -32.59
C ASP A 269 -7.23 39.06 -31.24
#